data_AF-A0A9R1B1V3-F1
#
_entry.id   AF-A0A9R1B1V3-F1
#
_cell.length_a   1.000
_cell.length_b   1.000
_cell.length_c   1.000
_cell.angle_alpha   90.00
_cell.angle_beta   90.00
_cell.angle_gamma   90.00
#
_symmetry.space_group_name_H-M   'P 1'
#
loop_
_entity.id
_entity.type
_entity.pdbx_description
1 polymer ?
#
loop_
_entity_poly.entity_id
_entity_poly.type
_entity_poly.pdbx_seq_one_letter_code
_entity_poly.pdbx_strand_id
1 'polypeptide(L)'
;MQIMTPKARSDVHVNLPALQKLDSMLIEVLDSMVDTEYWYVESGSRSGGRGKNNGERQTKKWWLPSPCVPEQGLSQFQRKRIVFQAKLVHQILKAAKSINEQVLLQIPIPMAVMDALPKSGRSSLGEDLYHAITTDYIPIEEIFVSLSLKTEHSVLETMNRLEGALFAWNQRISEERSRRSPARHSWKFMKDSSSELEKMSACIERVETLIQLLKSRFPNLPPTFIDVVKVQYNEDVGHAIVEAYSRVLVGVAFSILSRVAEIMLEDDLVKKPNTPMSSLKFDLSSDVYLAGITETPPGHIRRSLMDQISMVDGRFDAVVKKRGAKQLMW
;
A
#
# COMPACT_ATOMS: atom_id res chain seq x y z
N MET A 1 32.63 29.99 25.27
CA MET A 1 31.32 29.64 25.86
C MET A 1 30.71 28.55 24.99
N GLN A 2 30.53 27.34 25.52
CA GLN A 2 29.70 26.33 24.85
C GLN A 2 28.27 26.48 25.37
N ILE A 3 27.31 26.57 24.45
CA ILE A 3 25.88 26.72 24.75
C ILE A 3 25.10 25.67 23.96
N MET A 4 24.05 25.11 24.57
CA MET A 4 23.11 24.23 23.87
C MET A 4 22.13 25.08 23.04
N THR A 5 21.92 24.70 21.78
CA THR A 5 20.97 25.36 20.88
C THR A 5 19.88 24.39 20.44
N PRO A 6 18.60 24.82 20.40
CA PRO A 6 17.53 23.97 19.91
C PRO A 6 17.70 23.72 18.41
N LYS A 7 17.49 22.47 17.99
CA LYS A 7 17.56 22.06 16.58
C LYS A 7 16.33 21.22 16.24
N ALA A 8 15.76 21.46 15.06
CA ALA A 8 14.68 20.63 14.54
C ALA A 8 15.16 19.18 14.39
N ARG A 9 14.26 18.22 14.69
CA ARG A 9 14.55 16.79 14.53
C ARG A 9 14.87 16.49 13.06
N SER A 10 15.88 15.66 12.82
CA SER A 10 16.49 15.50 11.49
C SER A 10 15.54 14.94 10.43
N ASP A 11 14.75 13.94 10.79
CA ASP A 11 13.73 13.33 9.93
C ASP A 11 12.66 14.35 9.52
N VAL A 12 12.13 15.13 10.46
CA VAL A 12 11.12 16.15 10.18
C VAL A 12 11.71 17.30 9.39
N HIS A 13 12.92 17.74 9.74
CA HIS A 13 13.60 18.86 9.09
C HIS A 13 13.88 18.60 7.61
N VAL A 14 14.13 17.34 7.22
CA VAL A 14 14.36 16.95 5.83
C VAL A 14 13.05 16.62 5.12
N ASN A 15 12.19 15.80 5.73
CA ASN A 15 11.00 15.27 5.05
C ASN A 15 9.90 16.31 4.89
N LEU A 16 9.69 17.19 5.88
CA LEU A 16 8.55 18.12 5.83
C LEU A 16 8.67 19.14 4.68
N PRO A 17 9.82 19.82 4.45
CA PRO A 17 9.97 20.69 3.29
C PRO A 17 9.87 19.93 1.96
N ALA A 18 10.36 18.68 1.90
CA ALA A 18 10.24 17.85 0.71
C ALA A 18 8.77 17.55 0.37
N LEU A 19 7.97 17.16 1.37
CA LEU A 19 6.54 16.93 1.21
C LEU A 19 5.78 18.20 0.79
N GLN A 20 6.10 19.35 1.38
CA GLN A 20 5.52 20.64 0.97
C GLN A 20 5.84 20.98 -0.50
N LYS A 21 7.06 20.66 -0.96
CA LYS A 21 7.42 20.86 -2.36
C LYS A 21 6.62 19.94 -3.29
N LEU A 22 6.45 18.68 -2.91
CA LEU A 22 5.62 17.72 -3.67
C LEU A 22 4.15 18.15 -3.73
N ASP A 23 3.61 18.67 -2.64
CA ASP A 23 2.25 19.22 -2.58
C ASP A 23 2.07 20.40 -3.55
N SER A 24 2.97 21.40 -3.47
CA SER A 24 2.95 22.54 -4.41
C SER A 24 3.05 22.10 -5.87
N MET A 25 3.87 21.09 -6.18
CA MET A 25 3.97 20.54 -7.53
C MET A 25 2.67 19.84 -7.98
N LEU A 26 1.93 19.17 -7.09
CA LEU A 26 0.62 18.59 -7.45
C LEU A 26 -0.40 19.69 -7.74
N ILE A 27 -0.42 20.75 -6.93
CA ILE A 27 -1.29 21.90 -7.14
C ILE A 27 -0.97 22.58 -8.48
N GLU A 28 0.31 22.84 -8.77
CA GLU A 28 0.75 23.40 -10.06
C GLU A 28 0.31 22.55 -11.26
N VAL A 29 0.37 21.21 -11.13
CA VAL A 29 -0.14 20.31 -12.18
C VAL A 29 -1.65 20.48 -12.35
N LEU A 30 -2.42 20.50 -11.27
CA LEU A 30 -3.88 20.70 -11.33
C LEU A 30 -4.26 22.06 -11.92
N ASP A 31 -3.59 23.13 -11.51
CA ASP A 31 -3.80 24.49 -12.03
C ASP A 31 -3.50 24.58 -13.53
N SER A 32 -2.58 23.74 -14.04
CA SER A 32 -2.27 23.65 -15.47
C SER A 32 -3.31 22.86 -16.30
N MET A 33 -4.25 22.14 -15.65
CA MET A 33 -5.31 21.37 -16.30
C MET A 33 -6.54 22.22 -16.64
N VAL A 34 -6.29 23.38 -17.23
CA VAL A 34 -7.31 24.30 -17.77
C VAL A 34 -7.33 24.27 -19.30
N ASP A 35 -8.40 24.81 -19.87
CA ASP A 35 -8.63 24.90 -21.32
C ASP A 35 -8.47 23.53 -22.00
N THR A 36 -9.28 22.57 -21.56
CA THR A 36 -9.18 21.16 -21.96
C THR A 36 -10.17 20.83 -23.08
N GLU A 37 -9.78 19.94 -23.98
CA GLU A 37 -10.67 19.40 -25.02
C GLU A 37 -11.63 18.31 -24.49
N TYR A 38 -11.35 17.78 -23.30
CA TYR A 38 -12.20 16.84 -22.59
C TYR A 38 -13.06 17.56 -21.56
N TRP A 39 -14.21 16.95 -21.22
CA TRP A 39 -15.13 17.45 -20.20
C TRP A 39 -15.71 16.28 -19.39
N TYR A 40 -16.48 16.59 -18.36
CA TYR A 40 -17.11 15.61 -17.48
C TYR A 40 -18.62 15.73 -17.54
N VAL A 41 -19.32 14.59 -17.57
CA VAL A 41 -20.79 14.51 -17.55
C VAL A 41 -21.23 13.77 -16.29
N GLU A 42 -22.25 14.30 -15.62
CA GLU A 42 -22.77 13.73 -14.38
C GLU A 42 -23.59 12.46 -14.66
N SER A 43 -23.03 11.29 -14.29
CA SER A 43 -23.76 10.03 -14.28
C SER A 43 -24.59 9.95 -13.00
N GLY A 44 -25.83 10.42 -13.02
CA GLY A 44 -26.69 10.31 -11.83
C GLY A 44 -28.00 11.09 -11.80
N SER A 45 -28.27 11.98 -12.76
CA SER A 45 -29.56 12.65 -12.81
C SER A 45 -30.67 11.65 -13.15
N ARG A 46 -31.42 11.21 -12.13
CA ARG A 46 -32.67 10.44 -12.23
C ARG A 46 -33.77 11.17 -13.04
N SER A 47 -33.49 12.35 -13.60
CA SER A 47 -34.39 13.24 -14.33
C SER A 47 -33.98 13.51 -15.78
N GLY A 48 -32.95 12.84 -16.33
CA GLY A 48 -32.57 12.97 -17.75
C GLY A 48 -33.28 11.95 -18.63
N GLY A 49 -34.28 12.40 -19.40
CA GLY A 49 -35.13 11.56 -20.24
C GLY A 49 -34.40 10.70 -21.27
N ARG A 50 -35.05 9.56 -21.60
CA ARG A 50 -34.75 8.65 -22.72
C ARG A 50 -34.19 9.41 -23.95
N GLY A 51 -32.89 9.28 -24.18
CA GLY A 51 -32.19 9.77 -25.36
C GLY A 51 -31.23 8.72 -25.91
N LYS A 52 -31.73 7.93 -26.87
CA LYS A 52 -31.07 7.08 -27.88
C LYS A 52 -29.57 6.70 -27.71
N ASN A 53 -29.38 5.38 -27.61
CA ASN A 53 -28.33 4.59 -28.26
C ASN A 53 -26.85 4.88 -27.91
N ASN A 54 -26.38 4.32 -26.80
CA ASN A 54 -25.25 3.35 -26.75
C ASN A 54 -25.04 2.95 -25.29
N GLY A 55 -24.82 1.65 -25.04
CA GLY A 55 -24.96 1.01 -23.73
C GLY A 55 -24.39 1.81 -22.56
N GLU A 56 -25.14 1.85 -21.46
CA GLU A 56 -24.74 2.42 -20.18
C GLU A 56 -23.32 1.95 -19.82
N ARG A 57 -22.31 2.78 -20.13
CA ARG A 57 -20.95 2.59 -19.67
C ARG A 57 -20.94 2.96 -18.19
N GLN A 58 -21.38 2.00 -17.37
CA GLN A 58 -21.27 2.06 -15.92
C GLN A 58 -19.78 2.18 -15.60
N THR A 59 -19.31 3.39 -15.30
CA THR A 59 -18.04 3.56 -14.61
C THR A 59 -18.14 2.71 -13.34
N LYS A 60 -17.07 1.98 -12.97
CA LYS A 60 -17.07 1.19 -11.71
C LYS A 60 -17.41 2.05 -10.48
N LYS A 61 -17.27 3.37 -10.61
CA LYS A 61 -17.47 4.39 -9.60
C LYS A 61 -18.70 5.23 -9.97
N TRP A 62 -19.89 4.74 -9.65
CA TRP A 62 -21.18 5.39 -9.97
C TRP A 62 -21.34 6.80 -9.37
N TRP A 63 -20.51 7.15 -8.39
CA TRP A 63 -20.51 8.46 -7.71
C TRP A 63 -19.59 9.50 -8.36
N LEU A 64 -18.85 9.14 -9.43
CA LEU A 64 -17.96 10.07 -10.13
C LEU A 64 -18.51 10.40 -11.52
N PRO A 65 -18.32 11.64 -11.99
CA PRO A 65 -18.73 12.02 -13.33
C PRO A 65 -17.86 11.28 -14.37
N SER A 66 -18.48 10.93 -15.49
CA SER A 66 -17.83 10.20 -16.57
C SER A 66 -17.04 11.18 -17.47
N PRO A 67 -15.77 10.89 -17.80
CA PRO A 67 -15.03 11.71 -18.76
C PRO A 67 -15.60 11.54 -20.17
N CYS A 68 -15.54 12.62 -20.94
CA CYS A 68 -15.95 12.67 -22.34
C CYS A 68 -14.85 13.38 -23.15
N VAL A 69 -14.70 12.94 -24.40
CA VAL A 69 -13.73 13.49 -25.37
C VAL A 69 -14.45 13.79 -26.69
N PRO A 70 -13.88 14.61 -27.59
CA PRO A 70 -14.47 14.88 -28.90
C PRO A 70 -14.68 13.60 -29.73
N GLU A 71 -15.62 13.62 -30.69
CA GLU A 71 -15.93 12.46 -31.53
C GLU A 71 -14.75 11.96 -32.37
N GLN A 72 -13.81 12.85 -32.69
CA GLN A 72 -12.54 12.54 -33.36
C GLN A 72 -11.40 12.15 -32.39
N GLY A 73 -11.67 12.15 -31.08
CA GLY A 73 -10.69 12.03 -30.01
C GLY A 73 -9.94 13.35 -29.75
N LEU A 74 -9.04 13.29 -28.76
CA LEU A 74 -8.16 14.39 -28.38
C LEU A 74 -7.13 14.68 -29.47
N SER A 75 -6.80 15.97 -29.61
CA SER A 75 -5.69 16.42 -30.44
C SER A 75 -4.36 15.84 -29.96
N GLN A 76 -3.39 15.75 -30.87
CA GLN A 76 -2.06 15.25 -30.52
C GLN A 76 -1.38 16.16 -29.48
N PHE A 77 -1.64 17.47 -29.52
CA PHE A 77 -1.13 18.42 -28.55
C PHE A 77 -1.71 18.15 -27.16
N GLN A 78 -3.03 18.05 -27.05
CA GLN A 78 -3.70 17.80 -25.78
C GLN A 78 -3.31 16.46 -25.16
N ARG A 79 -3.23 15.40 -25.99
CA ARG A 79 -2.78 14.08 -25.54
C ARG A 79 -1.35 14.11 -25.00
N LYS A 80 -0.42 14.78 -25.70
CA LYS A 80 0.97 14.96 -25.22
C LYS A 80 1.03 15.75 -23.91
N ARG A 81 0.23 16.81 -23.78
CA ARG A 81 0.13 17.64 -22.56
C ARG A 81 -0.31 16.80 -21.35
N ILE A 82 -1.39 16.03 -21.49
CA ILE A 82 -1.92 15.16 -20.42
C ILE A 82 -0.91 14.08 -20.02
N VAL A 83 -0.27 13.43 -21.00
CA VAL A 83 0.76 12.41 -20.73
C VAL A 83 1.95 13.01 -19.98
N PHE A 84 2.38 14.23 -20.33
CA PHE A 84 3.44 14.92 -19.63
C PHE A 84 3.05 15.23 -18.17
N GLN A 85 1.86 15.77 -17.94
CA GLN A 85 1.32 16.02 -16.59
C GLN A 85 1.27 14.73 -15.77
N ALA A 86 0.75 13.64 -16.35
CA ALA A 86 0.70 12.35 -15.68
C ALA A 86 2.10 11.84 -15.30
N LYS A 87 3.11 12.00 -16.17
CA LYS A 87 4.49 11.61 -15.84
C LYS A 87 5.03 12.40 -14.64
N LEU A 88 4.74 13.70 -14.55
CA LEU A 88 5.11 14.51 -13.37
C LEU A 88 4.43 13.98 -12.10
N VAL A 89 3.11 13.75 -12.15
CA VAL A 89 2.33 13.22 -11.02
C VAL A 89 2.84 11.85 -10.58
N HIS A 90 3.25 10.99 -11.52
CA HIS A 90 3.82 9.68 -11.19
C HIS A 90 5.17 9.77 -10.48
N GLN A 91 6.00 10.74 -10.82
CA GLN A 91 7.25 10.98 -10.06
C GLN A 91 6.95 11.48 -8.65
N ILE A 92 5.95 12.37 -8.50
CA ILE A 92 5.50 12.85 -7.19
C ILE A 92 4.96 11.69 -6.35
N LEU A 93 4.12 10.82 -6.94
CA LEU A 93 3.61 9.61 -6.30
C LEU A 93 4.76 8.73 -5.76
N LYS A 94 5.77 8.45 -6.60
CA LYS A 94 6.94 7.66 -6.21
C LYS A 94 7.71 8.28 -5.06
N ALA A 95 7.98 9.59 -5.13
CA ALA A 95 8.70 10.30 -4.09
C ALA A 95 7.94 10.32 -2.75
N ALA A 96 6.64 10.64 -2.79
CA ALA A 96 5.78 10.63 -1.61
C ALA A 96 5.68 9.23 -0.99
N LYS A 97 5.53 8.19 -1.82
CA LYS A 97 5.48 6.81 -1.36
C LYS A 97 6.78 6.37 -0.70
N SER A 98 7.93 6.74 -1.26
CA SER A 98 9.24 6.43 -0.67
C SER A 98 9.42 7.09 0.71
N ILE A 99 8.98 8.34 0.87
CA ILE A 99 8.99 9.02 2.19
C ILE A 99 8.07 8.28 3.18
N ASN A 100 6.87 7.88 2.74
CA ASN A 100 5.91 7.15 3.57
C ASN A 100 6.47 5.79 4.04
N GLU A 101 7.05 5.02 3.13
CA GLU A 101 7.71 3.74 3.46
C GLU A 101 8.87 3.96 4.45
N GLN A 102 9.68 4.99 4.24
CA GLN A 102 10.83 5.28 5.11
C GLN A 102 10.44 5.70 6.53
N VAL A 103 9.34 6.43 6.71
CA VAL A 103 8.84 6.78 8.05
C VAL A 103 8.21 5.56 8.73
N LEU A 104 7.45 4.74 8.01
CA LEU A 104 6.88 3.50 8.56
C LEU A 104 7.96 2.52 9.06
N LEU A 105 9.12 2.45 8.40
CA LEU A 105 10.27 1.67 8.88
C LEU A 105 10.82 2.18 10.22
N GLN A 106 10.72 3.48 10.50
CA GLN A 106 11.22 4.10 11.72
C GLN A 106 10.23 4.03 12.90
N ILE A 107 8.93 3.88 12.61
CA ILE A 107 7.92 3.70 13.66
C ILE A 107 8.11 2.29 14.28
N PRO A 108 8.34 2.20 15.60
CA PRO A 108 8.53 0.92 16.26
C PRO A 108 7.23 0.10 16.28
N ILE A 109 7.35 -1.22 16.31
CA ILE A 109 6.19 -2.11 16.48
C ILE A 109 5.70 -1.97 17.93
N PRO A 110 4.40 -1.71 18.16
CA PRO A 110 3.85 -1.56 19.51
C PRO A 110 4.00 -2.83 20.34
N MET A 111 4.42 -2.69 21.61
CA MET A 111 4.59 -3.83 22.53
C MET A 111 3.33 -4.69 22.68
N ALA A 112 2.16 -4.05 22.70
CA ALA A 112 0.87 -4.75 22.80
C ALA A 112 0.59 -5.72 21.64
N VAL A 113 1.14 -5.45 20.46
CA VAL A 113 1.00 -6.32 19.28
C VAL A 113 2.12 -7.35 19.22
N MET A 114 3.29 -7.02 19.79
CA MET A 114 4.47 -7.88 19.82
C MET A 114 4.16 -9.27 20.40
N ASP A 115 3.33 -9.33 21.45
CA ASP A 115 2.93 -10.59 22.10
C ASP A 115 1.98 -11.44 21.25
N ALA A 116 1.22 -10.81 20.36
CA ALA A 116 0.27 -11.46 19.45
C ALA A 116 0.91 -11.92 18.13
N LEU A 117 2.10 -11.42 17.80
CA LEU A 117 2.82 -11.82 16.59
C LEU A 117 3.36 -13.26 16.70
N PRO A 118 3.49 -13.99 15.57
CA PRO A 118 4.05 -15.33 15.58
C PRO A 118 5.44 -15.36 16.19
N LYS A 119 5.66 -16.26 17.15
CA LYS A 119 6.95 -16.43 17.85
C LYS A 119 7.98 -17.22 17.04
N SER A 120 7.60 -17.74 15.87
CA SER A 120 8.49 -18.47 14.97
C SER A 120 8.20 -18.17 13.51
N GLY A 121 9.25 -18.14 12.68
CA GLY A 121 9.10 -17.97 11.23
C GLY A 121 8.23 -19.05 10.60
N ARG A 122 8.33 -20.30 11.08
CA ARG A 122 7.53 -21.43 10.59
C ARG A 122 6.04 -21.27 10.83
N SER A 123 5.63 -20.82 12.03
CA SER A 123 4.21 -20.55 12.33
C SER A 123 3.64 -19.40 11.51
N SER A 124 4.48 -18.42 11.13
CA SER A 124 4.05 -17.29 10.28
C SER A 124 3.94 -17.70 8.81
N LEU A 125 4.97 -18.37 8.28
CA LEU A 125 5.05 -18.73 6.87
C LEU A 125 4.23 -19.98 6.53
N GLY A 126 3.87 -20.83 7.48
CA GLY A 126 3.35 -22.17 7.18
C GLY A 126 4.41 -23.10 6.57
N GLU A 127 4.10 -24.38 6.43
CA GLU A 127 5.07 -25.42 6.09
C GLU A 127 5.73 -25.23 4.72
N ASP A 128 4.93 -25.06 3.67
CA ASP A 128 5.43 -25.03 2.29
C ASP A 128 6.34 -23.82 2.02
N LEU A 129 5.91 -22.64 2.43
CA LEU A 129 6.68 -21.41 2.26
C LEU A 129 7.88 -21.37 3.20
N TYR A 130 7.78 -21.90 4.42
CA TYR A 130 8.94 -22.05 5.30
C TYR A 130 10.01 -22.96 4.65
N HIS A 131 9.61 -24.12 4.12
CA HIS A 131 10.52 -25.01 3.41
C HIS A 131 11.18 -24.29 2.23
N ALA A 132 10.41 -23.60 1.38
CA ALA A 132 10.94 -22.86 0.25
C ALA A 132 11.95 -21.76 0.65
N ILE A 133 11.65 -20.99 1.70
CA ILE A 133 12.54 -19.93 2.19
C ILE A 133 13.81 -20.49 2.83
N THR A 134 13.72 -21.57 3.60
CA THR A 134 14.90 -22.17 4.26
C THR A 134 15.79 -22.99 3.33
N THR A 135 15.36 -23.22 2.09
CA THR A 135 16.10 -24.01 1.10
C THR A 135 16.94 -23.09 0.20
N ASP A 136 18.25 -23.04 0.43
CA ASP A 136 19.16 -22.07 -0.19
C ASP A 136 19.21 -22.15 -1.73
N TYR A 137 19.05 -23.34 -2.32
CA TYR A 137 19.17 -23.53 -3.77
C TYR A 137 17.92 -23.11 -4.55
N ILE A 138 16.79 -22.85 -3.89
CA ILE A 138 15.57 -22.40 -4.57
C ILE A 138 15.68 -20.89 -4.80
N PRO A 139 15.67 -20.40 -6.06
CA PRO A 139 15.71 -18.97 -6.33
C PRO A 139 14.40 -18.27 -5.92
N ILE A 140 14.49 -17.00 -5.51
CA ILE A 140 13.34 -16.24 -5.00
C ILE A 140 12.25 -16.06 -6.06
N GLU A 141 12.64 -15.97 -7.33
CA GLU A 141 11.74 -15.87 -8.47
C GLU A 141 10.89 -17.14 -8.63
N GLU A 142 11.46 -18.32 -8.36
CA GLU A 142 10.72 -19.60 -8.41
C GLU A 142 9.75 -19.70 -7.24
N ILE A 143 10.17 -19.27 -6.04
CA ILE A 143 9.27 -19.16 -4.88
C ILE A 143 8.09 -18.24 -5.22
N PHE A 144 8.37 -17.06 -5.79
CA PHE A 144 7.34 -16.11 -6.20
C PHE A 144 6.34 -16.72 -7.19
N VAL A 145 6.82 -17.45 -8.19
CA VAL A 145 5.94 -18.13 -9.17
C VAL A 145 5.11 -19.22 -8.48
N SER A 146 5.68 -19.96 -7.53
CA SER A 146 5.00 -21.06 -6.82
C SER A 146 3.84 -20.58 -5.94
N LEU A 147 3.89 -19.34 -5.43
CA LEU A 147 2.85 -18.76 -4.57
C LEU A 147 1.50 -18.59 -5.30
N SER A 148 1.48 -18.57 -6.64
CA SER A 148 0.26 -18.52 -7.45
C SER A 148 -0.73 -17.41 -7.05
N LEU A 149 -0.20 -16.22 -6.75
CA LEU A 149 -0.97 -15.09 -6.23
C LEU A 149 -1.95 -14.53 -7.29
N LYS A 150 -3.24 -14.84 -7.14
CA LYS A 150 -4.30 -14.43 -8.08
C LYS A 150 -5.10 -13.21 -7.63
N THR A 151 -5.12 -12.93 -6.34
CA THR A 151 -5.97 -11.88 -5.75
C THR A 151 -5.15 -10.94 -4.87
N GLU A 152 -5.56 -9.67 -4.80
CA GLU A 152 -4.94 -8.69 -3.89
C GLU A 152 -4.90 -9.20 -2.44
N HIS A 153 -5.98 -9.85 -2.00
CA HIS A 153 -6.06 -10.44 -0.67
C HIS A 153 -4.99 -11.50 -0.42
N SER A 154 -4.79 -12.43 -1.36
CA SER A 154 -3.75 -13.47 -1.24
C SER A 154 -2.34 -12.89 -1.22
N VAL A 155 -2.10 -11.79 -1.95
CA VAL A 155 -0.81 -11.09 -1.94
C VAL A 155 -0.58 -10.43 -0.59
N LEU A 156 -1.57 -9.72 -0.06
CA LEU A 156 -1.49 -9.03 1.23
C LEU A 156 -1.33 -10.02 2.40
N GLU A 157 -2.06 -11.13 2.37
CA GLU A 157 -1.91 -12.22 3.34
C GLU A 157 -0.48 -12.78 3.34
N THR A 158 0.07 -13.03 2.15
CA THR A 158 1.46 -13.49 2.01
C THR A 158 2.46 -12.46 2.54
N MET A 159 2.24 -11.17 2.26
CA MET A 159 3.08 -10.08 2.78
C MET A 159 3.07 -10.07 4.31
N ASN A 160 1.90 -10.17 4.95
CA ASN A 160 1.77 -10.23 6.41
C ASN A 160 2.49 -11.45 7.01
N ARG A 161 2.40 -12.61 6.36
CA ARG A 161 3.09 -13.84 6.79
C ARG A 161 4.62 -13.69 6.71
N LEU A 162 5.12 -13.05 5.65
CA LEU A 162 6.54 -12.76 5.47
C LEU A 162 7.04 -11.77 6.53
N GLU A 163 6.31 -10.67 6.77
CA GLU A 163 6.65 -9.67 7.79
C GLU A 163 6.65 -10.26 9.20
N GLY A 164 5.67 -11.11 9.53
CA GLY A 164 5.65 -11.84 10.80
C GLY A 164 6.86 -12.77 10.98
N ALA A 165 7.33 -13.41 9.90
CA ALA A 165 8.51 -14.27 9.95
C ALA A 165 9.80 -13.48 10.13
N LEU A 166 9.93 -12.38 9.38
CA LEU A 166 11.04 -11.42 9.50
C LEU A 166 11.11 -10.88 10.93
N PHE A 167 9.97 -10.52 11.52
CA PHE A 167 9.89 -10.09 12.90
C PHE A 167 10.37 -11.20 13.87
N ALA A 168 9.84 -12.41 13.75
CA ALA A 168 10.18 -13.53 14.62
C ALA A 168 11.69 -13.88 14.60
N TRP A 169 12.30 -13.92 13.42
CA TRP A 169 13.74 -14.20 13.31
C TRP A 169 14.60 -13.07 13.85
N ASN A 170 14.26 -11.81 13.57
CA ASN A 170 14.99 -10.66 14.13
C ASN A 170 14.91 -10.62 15.66
N GLN A 171 13.73 -10.89 16.23
CA GLN A 171 13.57 -11.00 17.67
C GLN A 171 14.47 -12.10 18.26
N ARG A 172 14.47 -13.29 17.65
CA ARG A 172 15.29 -14.43 18.12
C ARG A 172 16.79 -14.14 18.04
N ILE A 173 17.26 -13.49 16.97
CA ILE A 173 18.67 -13.06 16.85
C ILE A 173 19.02 -12.06 17.96
N SER A 174 18.13 -11.11 18.26
CA SER A 174 18.33 -10.11 19.32
C SER A 174 18.41 -10.75 20.72
N GLU A 175 17.50 -11.67 21.02
CA GLU A 175 17.47 -12.41 22.29
C GLU A 175 18.75 -13.24 22.50
N GLU A 176 19.22 -13.93 21.46
CA GLU A 176 20.43 -14.74 21.50
C GLU A 176 21.70 -13.88 21.65
N ARG A 177 21.75 -12.69 21.03
CA ARG A 177 22.84 -11.72 21.23
C ARG A 177 22.87 -11.16 22.66
N SER A 178 21.70 -10.87 23.24
CA SER A 178 21.58 -10.37 24.62
C SER A 178 22.07 -11.41 25.65
N ARG A 179 21.81 -12.70 25.42
CA ARG A 179 22.28 -13.81 26.28
C ARG A 179 23.80 -13.97 26.32
N ARG A 180 24.53 -13.45 25.33
CA ARG A 180 26.00 -13.54 25.21
C ARG A 180 26.75 -12.38 25.90
N SER A 181 26.04 -11.48 26.61
CA SER A 181 26.69 -10.40 27.37
C SER A 181 27.51 -10.93 28.56
N PRO A 182 28.61 -10.26 28.98
CA PRO A 182 29.70 -10.88 29.77
C PRO A 182 29.31 -11.33 31.19
N ALA A 183 28.14 -10.92 31.68
CA ALA A 183 27.74 -11.10 33.07
C ALA A 183 27.09 -12.46 33.38
N ARG A 184 26.84 -13.32 32.39
CA ARG A 184 26.31 -14.67 32.61
C ARG A 184 27.12 -15.71 31.86
N HIS A 185 27.89 -16.50 32.61
CA HIS A 185 28.67 -17.62 32.10
C HIS A 185 27.77 -18.62 31.37
N SER A 186 27.88 -18.67 30.04
CA SER A 186 27.13 -19.59 29.18
C SER A 186 27.80 -20.96 29.13
N TRP A 187 27.03 -22.01 29.41
CA TRP A 187 27.47 -23.40 29.42
C TRP A 187 27.83 -23.89 28.00
N LYS A 188 28.87 -24.73 27.91
CA LYS A 188 29.57 -25.23 26.70
C LYS A 188 28.74 -26.12 25.74
N PHE A 189 27.52 -25.73 25.37
CA PHE A 189 26.74 -26.38 24.29
C PHE A 189 26.61 -25.53 23.02
N MET A 190 27.36 -24.43 22.91
CA MET A 190 27.20 -23.36 21.90
C MET A 190 27.78 -23.62 20.49
N LYS A 191 28.19 -24.85 20.12
CA LYS A 191 28.80 -25.06 18.78
C LYS A 191 27.80 -24.87 17.63
N ASP A 192 26.51 -25.15 17.84
CA ASP A 192 25.46 -25.03 16.82
C ASP A 192 24.75 -23.67 16.84
N SER A 193 24.95 -22.88 17.91
CA SER A 193 24.29 -21.57 18.07
C SER A 193 24.79 -20.49 17.11
N SER A 194 25.99 -20.66 16.52
CA SER A 194 26.50 -19.75 15.50
C SER A 194 25.90 -20.07 14.13
N SER A 195 25.83 -21.35 13.78
CA SER A 195 25.29 -21.81 12.49
C SER A 195 23.77 -21.61 12.39
N GLU A 196 23.04 -21.71 13.51
CA GLU A 196 21.61 -21.37 13.53
C GLU A 196 21.35 -19.87 13.28
N LEU A 197 22.19 -18.99 13.82
CA LEU A 197 22.06 -17.54 13.58
C LEU A 197 22.36 -17.18 12.12
N GLU A 198 23.39 -17.79 11.54
CA GLU A 198 23.75 -17.61 10.12
C GLU A 198 22.62 -18.07 9.19
N LYS A 199 22.00 -19.22 9.48
CA LYS A 199 20.82 -19.69 8.74
C LYS A 199 19.63 -18.74 8.87
N MET A 200 19.38 -18.19 10.06
CA MET A 200 18.31 -17.21 10.26
C MET A 200 18.59 -15.92 9.50
N SER A 201 19.82 -15.41 9.48
CA SER A 201 20.17 -14.24 8.65
C SER A 201 19.96 -14.49 7.16
N ALA A 202 20.37 -15.67 6.65
CA ALA A 202 20.12 -16.03 5.25
C ALA A 202 18.61 -16.09 4.93
N CYS A 203 17.80 -16.62 5.86
CA CYS A 203 16.34 -16.62 5.72
C CYS A 203 15.74 -15.20 5.71
N ILE A 204 16.27 -14.29 6.54
CA ILE A 204 15.85 -12.87 6.57
C ILE A 204 16.13 -12.21 5.22
N GLU A 205 17.35 -12.34 4.68
CA GLU A 205 17.72 -11.74 3.39
C GLU A 205 16.82 -12.25 2.26
N ARG A 206 16.49 -13.56 2.27
CA ARG A 206 15.58 -14.18 1.31
C ARG A 206 14.16 -13.64 1.43
N VAL A 207 13.64 -13.48 2.65
CA VAL A 207 12.32 -12.88 2.89
C VAL A 207 12.28 -11.41 2.48
N GLU A 208 13.29 -10.62 2.81
CA GLU A 208 13.38 -9.21 2.40
C GLU A 208 13.37 -9.09 0.87
N THR A 209 14.14 -9.93 0.18
CA THR A 209 14.18 -9.97 -1.29
C THR A 209 12.81 -10.32 -1.87
N LEU A 210 12.11 -11.30 -1.30
CA LEU A 210 10.77 -11.69 -1.75
C LEU A 210 9.73 -10.57 -1.49
N ILE A 211 9.81 -9.88 -0.34
CA ILE A 211 8.97 -8.71 -0.04
C ILE A 211 9.21 -7.61 -1.08
N GLN A 212 10.47 -7.32 -1.43
CA GLN A 212 10.79 -6.31 -2.46
C GLN A 212 10.24 -6.71 -3.82
N LEU A 213 10.37 -7.98 -4.20
CA LEU A 213 9.80 -8.50 -5.44
C LEU A 213 8.27 -8.35 -5.45
N LEU A 214 7.59 -8.70 -4.35
CA LEU A 214 6.14 -8.52 -4.21
C LEU A 214 5.73 -7.05 -4.31
N LYS A 215 6.43 -6.14 -3.64
CA LYS A 215 6.17 -4.68 -3.72
C LYS A 215 6.37 -4.14 -5.15
N SER A 216 7.35 -4.65 -5.88
CA SER A 216 7.58 -4.26 -7.28
C SER A 216 6.48 -4.74 -8.22
N ARG A 217 5.95 -5.96 -8.00
CA ARG A 217 4.89 -6.55 -8.83
C ARG A 217 3.50 -6.05 -8.47
N PHE A 218 3.29 -5.66 -7.21
CA PHE A 218 2.02 -5.19 -6.67
C PHE A 218 2.19 -3.84 -5.96
N PRO A 219 2.49 -2.76 -6.70
CA PRO A 219 2.82 -1.47 -6.11
C PRO A 219 1.64 -0.76 -5.43
N ASN A 220 0.41 -1.22 -5.62
CA ASN A 220 -0.80 -0.60 -5.06
C ASN A 220 -1.45 -1.48 -3.97
N LEU A 221 -0.65 -2.31 -3.30
CA LEU A 221 -1.15 -3.11 -2.18
C LEU A 221 -1.71 -2.21 -1.07
N PRO A 222 -2.82 -2.63 -0.43
CA PRO A 222 -3.24 -2.04 0.84
C PRO A 222 -2.11 -2.13 1.89
N PRO A 223 -2.13 -1.25 2.91
CA PRO A 223 -1.14 -1.30 3.98
C PRO A 223 -1.17 -2.66 4.69
N THR A 224 0.00 -3.15 5.10
CA THR A 224 0.09 -4.42 5.81
C THR A 224 -0.47 -4.30 7.22
N PHE A 225 -0.68 -5.44 7.87
CA PHE A 225 -1.10 -5.47 9.26
C PHE A 225 -0.12 -4.69 10.14
N ILE A 226 1.20 -4.90 9.94
CA ILE A 226 2.24 -4.22 10.72
C ILE A 226 2.21 -2.70 10.46
N ASP A 227 2.03 -2.26 9.22
CA ASP A 227 1.90 -0.84 8.89
C ASP A 227 0.70 -0.21 9.61
N VAL A 228 -0.46 -0.87 9.57
CA VAL A 228 -1.68 -0.35 10.21
C VAL A 228 -1.52 -0.22 11.72
N VAL A 229 -0.96 -1.23 12.40
CA VAL A 229 -0.77 -1.16 13.86
C VAL A 229 0.30 -0.14 14.26
N LYS A 230 1.37 0.00 13.46
CA LYS A 230 2.37 1.06 13.65
C LYS A 230 1.72 2.42 13.64
N VAL A 231 0.88 2.72 12.65
CA VAL A 231 0.16 4.00 12.57
C VAL A 231 -0.85 4.16 13.71
N GLN A 232 -1.61 3.11 14.03
CA GLN A 232 -2.67 3.18 15.04
C GLN A 232 -2.16 3.49 16.45
N TYR A 233 -1.01 2.94 16.83
CA TYR A 233 -0.45 3.04 18.17
C TYR A 233 0.79 3.96 18.24
N ASN A 234 1.10 4.69 17.17
CA ASN A 234 2.21 5.63 17.17
C ASN A 234 1.91 6.85 18.07
N GLU A 235 2.82 7.15 18.99
CA GLU A 235 2.75 8.32 19.88
C GLU A 235 3.69 9.46 19.41
N ASP A 236 4.57 9.20 18.43
CA ASP A 236 5.51 10.20 17.92
C ASP A 236 4.82 11.15 16.93
N VAL A 237 4.60 12.39 17.37
CA VAL A 237 3.91 13.42 16.57
C VAL A 237 4.66 13.73 15.26
N GLY A 238 5.99 13.72 15.25
CA GLY A 238 6.75 14.02 14.05
C GLY A 238 6.65 12.90 13.01
N HIS A 239 6.68 11.63 13.43
CA HIS A 239 6.42 10.50 12.54
C HIS A 239 4.97 10.50 12.06
N ALA A 240 4.00 10.81 12.93
CA ALA A 240 2.60 10.89 12.57
C ALA A 240 2.34 11.94 11.47
N ILE A 241 2.94 13.14 11.59
CA ILE A 241 2.80 14.19 10.57
C ILE A 241 3.42 13.75 9.24
N VAL A 242 4.63 13.20 9.26
CA VAL A 242 5.33 12.76 8.05
C VAL A 242 4.58 11.61 7.37
N GLU A 243 4.12 10.61 8.13
CA GLU A 243 3.33 9.48 7.63
C GLU A 243 2.01 9.96 7.01
N ALA A 244 1.21 10.71 7.77
CA ALA A 244 -0.10 11.12 7.33
C ALA A 244 -0.02 12.03 6.10
N TYR A 245 0.91 12.98 6.09
CA TYR A 245 1.05 13.92 4.98
C TYR A 245 1.54 13.20 3.71
N SER A 246 2.57 12.35 3.82
CA SER A 246 3.04 11.56 2.69
C SER A 246 1.96 10.62 2.14
N ARG A 247 1.19 9.95 3.01
CA ARG A 247 0.08 9.07 2.59
C ARG A 247 -1.03 9.83 1.87
N VAL A 248 -1.37 11.04 2.31
CA VAL A 248 -2.36 11.90 1.62
C VAL A 248 -1.86 12.28 0.22
N LEU A 249 -0.59 12.69 0.08
CA LEU A 249 -0.02 13.02 -1.23
C LEU A 249 0.01 11.81 -2.17
N VAL A 250 0.33 10.62 -1.66
CA VAL A 250 0.21 9.35 -2.41
C VAL A 250 -1.21 9.15 -2.91
N GLY A 251 -2.21 9.30 -2.04
CA GLY A 251 -3.63 9.15 -2.39
C GLY A 251 -4.06 10.15 -3.47
N VAL A 252 -3.76 11.43 -3.29
CA VAL A 252 -4.12 12.48 -4.27
C VAL A 252 -3.45 12.25 -5.61
N ALA A 253 -2.14 11.96 -5.63
CA ALA A 253 -1.42 11.70 -6.88
C ALA A 253 -1.99 10.48 -7.61
N PHE A 254 -2.32 9.40 -6.88
CA PHE A 254 -2.97 8.23 -7.45
C PHE A 254 -4.36 8.54 -8.02
N SER A 255 -5.17 9.33 -7.32
CA SER A 255 -6.48 9.77 -7.80
C SER A 255 -6.38 10.57 -9.10
N ILE A 256 -5.41 11.49 -9.20
CA ILE A 256 -5.16 12.27 -10.42
C ILE A 256 -4.77 11.34 -11.58
N LEU A 257 -3.82 10.42 -11.36
CA LEU A 257 -3.42 9.45 -12.40
C LEU A 257 -4.60 8.57 -12.85
N SER A 258 -5.47 8.19 -11.92
CA SER A 258 -6.67 7.42 -12.21
C SER A 258 -7.63 8.21 -13.11
N ARG A 259 -7.86 9.50 -12.83
CA ARG A 259 -8.68 10.38 -13.67
C ARG A 259 -8.08 10.53 -15.07
N VAL A 260 -6.76 10.73 -15.16
CA VAL A 260 -6.06 10.83 -16.45
C VAL A 260 -6.18 9.52 -17.23
N ALA A 261 -6.01 8.36 -16.58
CA ALA A 261 -6.15 7.07 -17.22
C ALA A 261 -7.55 6.86 -17.82
N GLU A 262 -8.60 7.30 -17.13
CA GLU A 262 -9.97 7.24 -17.63
C GLU A 262 -10.19 8.13 -18.87
N ILE A 263 -9.65 9.36 -18.88
CA ILE A 263 -9.69 10.24 -20.07
C ILE A 263 -8.97 9.59 -21.25
N MET A 264 -7.79 9.02 -21.01
CA MET A 264 -6.97 8.38 -22.05
C MET A 264 -7.63 7.10 -22.59
N LEU A 265 -8.28 6.34 -21.72
CA LEU A 265 -9.07 5.17 -22.12
C LEU A 265 -10.23 5.57 -23.04
N GLU A 266 -10.96 6.64 -22.71
CA GLU A 266 -12.03 7.16 -23.56
C GLU A 266 -11.50 7.68 -24.91
N ASP A 267 -10.36 8.39 -24.92
CA ASP A 267 -9.70 8.81 -26.17
C ASP A 267 -9.31 7.62 -27.07
N ASP A 268 -8.78 6.55 -26.48
CA ASP A 268 -8.40 5.35 -27.23
C ASP A 268 -9.63 4.58 -27.75
N LEU A 269 -10.74 4.55 -27.00
CA LEU A 269 -12.00 3.94 -27.43
C LEU A 269 -12.59 4.67 -28.64
N VAL A 270 -12.57 6.00 -28.65
CA VAL A 270 -13.05 6.80 -29.77
C VAL A 270 -12.19 6.58 -31.02
N LYS A 271 -10.87 6.50 -30.86
CA LYS A 271 -9.93 6.26 -31.97
C LYS A 271 -9.93 4.82 -32.48
N LYS A 272 -10.28 3.84 -31.64
CA LYS A 272 -10.23 2.40 -31.96
C LYS A 272 -11.48 1.66 -31.46
N PRO A 273 -12.67 1.90 -32.05
CA PRO A 273 -13.95 1.43 -31.53
C PRO A 273 -14.10 -0.11 -31.47
N ASN A 274 -13.32 -0.86 -32.27
CA ASN A 274 -13.40 -2.33 -32.34
C ASN A 274 -12.46 -3.04 -31.34
N THR A 275 -11.76 -2.30 -30.49
CA THR A 275 -10.79 -2.86 -29.53
C THR A 275 -11.50 -3.19 -28.21
N PRO A 276 -11.45 -4.44 -27.71
CA PRO A 276 -12.10 -4.78 -26.45
C PRO A 276 -11.45 -3.99 -25.32
N MET A 277 -12.27 -3.41 -24.45
CA MET A 277 -11.84 -2.53 -23.34
C MET A 277 -10.80 -3.18 -22.41
N SER A 278 -10.82 -4.53 -22.30
CA SER A 278 -9.83 -5.32 -21.56
C SER A 278 -8.40 -5.26 -22.13
N SER A 279 -8.27 -4.87 -23.41
CA SER A 279 -6.99 -4.74 -24.10
C SER A 279 -6.45 -3.31 -24.15
N LEU A 280 -7.26 -2.31 -23.80
CA LEU A 280 -6.86 -0.91 -23.73
C LEU A 280 -6.21 -0.64 -22.36
N LYS A 281 -4.92 -0.35 -22.37
CA LYS A 281 -4.12 -0.09 -21.16
C LYS A 281 -3.46 1.28 -21.30
N PHE A 282 -3.81 2.19 -20.41
CA PHE A 282 -3.02 3.41 -20.25
C PHE A 282 -1.76 3.05 -19.46
N ASP A 283 -0.67 2.86 -20.20
CA ASP A 283 0.63 2.58 -19.64
C ASP A 283 1.50 3.84 -19.69
N LEU A 284 1.84 4.36 -18.51
CA LEU A 284 2.70 5.53 -18.39
C LEU A 284 4.16 5.20 -18.72
N SER A 285 4.57 3.91 -18.62
CA SER A 285 5.96 3.47 -18.63
C SER A 285 6.10 1.94 -18.55
N SER A 286 5.61 1.14 -19.51
CA SER A 286 5.93 -0.29 -19.71
C SER A 286 6.11 -1.23 -18.48
N ASP A 287 5.59 -0.94 -17.28
CA ASP A 287 5.89 -1.78 -16.10
C ASP A 287 4.99 -1.63 -14.86
N VAL A 288 3.80 -1.00 -14.95
CA VAL A 288 2.83 -1.09 -13.83
C VAL A 288 1.39 -1.12 -14.34
N TYR A 289 0.70 -2.19 -13.96
CA TYR A 289 -0.73 -2.39 -14.19
C TYR A 289 -1.57 -1.34 -13.44
N LEU A 290 -2.35 -0.54 -14.16
CA LEU A 290 -3.55 0.16 -13.67
C LEU A 290 -4.83 -0.68 -13.84
N ALA A 291 -4.69 -1.99 -14.10
CA ALA A 291 -5.81 -2.89 -14.24
C ALA A 291 -6.43 -3.18 -12.86
N GLY A 292 -7.66 -2.73 -12.64
CA GLY A 292 -8.46 -3.16 -11.50
C GLY A 292 -8.36 -2.27 -10.27
N ILE A 293 -8.56 -0.96 -10.42
CA ILE A 293 -8.89 -0.09 -9.29
C ILE A 293 -10.30 -0.47 -8.80
N THR A 294 -10.38 -1.36 -7.82
CA THR A 294 -11.35 -1.14 -6.74
C THR A 294 -10.62 -0.29 -5.73
N GLU A 295 -10.95 0.99 -5.65
CA GLU A 295 -10.75 1.67 -4.37
C GLU A 295 -11.54 0.82 -3.38
N THR A 296 -10.85 0.10 -2.50
CA THR A 296 -11.50 -0.34 -1.28
C THR A 296 -11.88 0.96 -0.59
N PRO A 297 -13.18 1.22 -0.35
CA PRO A 297 -13.58 2.41 0.38
C PRO A 297 -12.79 2.43 1.69
N PRO A 298 -12.27 3.59 2.13
CA PRO A 298 -11.64 3.72 3.43
C PRO A 298 -12.68 3.29 4.50
N GLY A 299 -12.59 2.05 4.95
CA GLY A 299 -13.61 1.42 5.79
C GLY A 299 -13.76 -0.10 5.68
N HIS A 300 -13.32 -0.74 4.57
CA HIS A 300 -13.55 -2.18 4.38
C HIS A 300 -12.37 -3.12 4.67
N ILE A 301 -11.21 -2.61 5.11
CA ILE A 301 -10.02 -3.41 5.47
C ILE A 301 -10.18 -4.13 6.84
N ARG A 302 -11.38 -4.13 7.45
CA ARG A 302 -11.57 -4.71 8.80
C ARG A 302 -11.73 -6.23 8.87
N ARG A 303 -11.85 -6.97 7.75
CA ARG A 303 -12.53 -8.28 7.78
C ARG A 303 -11.68 -9.54 7.65
N SER A 304 -10.39 -9.55 7.96
CA SER A 304 -9.64 -10.84 7.84
C SER A 304 -8.73 -11.21 9.00
N LEU A 305 -8.08 -10.24 9.67
CA LEU A 305 -7.20 -10.53 10.82
C LEU A 305 -7.65 -9.82 12.09
N MET A 306 -8.27 -8.64 11.98
CA MET A 306 -8.88 -7.95 13.14
C MET A 306 -10.05 -8.74 13.74
N ASP A 307 -10.81 -9.50 12.95
CA ASP A 307 -11.87 -10.37 13.47
C ASP A 307 -11.30 -11.60 14.22
N GLN A 308 -10.10 -12.06 13.86
CA GLN A 308 -9.43 -13.15 14.59
C GLN A 308 -8.88 -12.67 15.94
N ILE A 309 -8.47 -11.40 16.03
CA ILE A 309 -8.00 -10.79 17.29
C ILE A 309 -9.18 -10.36 18.17
N SER A 310 -10.31 -9.89 17.59
CA SER A 310 -11.50 -9.53 18.37
C SER A 310 -12.15 -10.73 19.06
N MET A 311 -11.95 -11.94 18.55
CA MET A 311 -12.34 -13.18 19.21
C MET A 311 -11.43 -13.58 20.39
N VAL A 312 -10.19 -13.06 20.44
CA VAL A 312 -9.23 -13.30 21.51
C VAL A 312 -9.37 -12.24 22.62
N ASP A 313 -9.74 -11.01 22.25
CA ASP A 313 -10.11 -9.95 23.20
C ASP A 313 -11.55 -10.15 23.69
N GLY A 314 -11.73 -11.06 24.64
CA GLY A 314 -12.91 -11.16 25.52
C GLY A 314 -13.10 -9.94 26.44
N ARG A 315 -12.96 -8.73 25.89
CA ARG A 315 -12.99 -7.45 26.61
C ARG A 315 -13.76 -6.36 25.86
N PHE A 316 -14.86 -6.73 25.18
CA PHE A 316 -15.93 -5.80 24.87
C PHE A 316 -17.29 -6.45 25.09
N ASP A 317 -17.57 -6.81 26.34
CA ASP A 317 -18.93 -7.10 26.78
C ASP A 317 -19.11 -6.49 28.17
N ALA A 318 -19.69 -5.28 28.23
CA ALA A 318 -20.59 -4.80 29.28
C ALA A 318 -20.81 -3.27 29.31
N VAL A 319 -20.90 -2.55 28.18
CA VAL A 319 -21.66 -1.29 28.14
C VAL A 319 -22.30 -1.17 26.75
N VAL A 320 -23.58 -0.80 26.71
CA VAL A 320 -24.45 -0.71 25.52
C VAL A 320 -25.12 -2.03 25.08
N LYS A 321 -25.69 -2.75 26.05
CA LYS A 321 -26.86 -3.61 25.79
C LYS A 321 -27.98 -3.24 26.76
N LYS A 322 -28.64 -2.10 26.48
CA LYS A 322 -30.03 -1.83 26.92
C LYS A 322 -30.60 -0.64 26.16
N ARG A 323 -31.83 -0.84 25.68
CA ARG A 323 -32.65 -0.04 24.75
C ARG A 323 -32.25 -0.32 23.30
N GLY A 324 -32.97 -1.12 22.53
CA GLY A 324 -34.35 -1.57 22.65
C GLY A 324 -34.81 -1.75 21.22
N ALA A 325 -34.95 -2.99 20.79
CA ALA A 325 -35.50 -3.32 19.49
C ALA A 325 -36.88 -2.68 19.35
N LYS A 326 -37.05 -1.84 18.33
CA LYS A 326 -38.32 -1.71 17.63
C LYS A 326 -38.06 -1.90 16.15
N GLN A 327 -38.26 -3.14 15.76
CA GLN A 327 -38.74 -3.57 14.46
C GLN A 327 -39.93 -2.68 14.06
N LEU A 328 -39.97 -2.19 12.81
CA LEU A 328 -41.17 -2.03 11.97
C LEU A 328 -40.76 -1.40 10.62
N MET A 329 -40.90 -2.21 9.57
CA MET A 329 -41.54 -1.90 8.27
C MET A 329 -41.39 -0.46 7.75
N TRP A 330 -40.63 -0.25 6.67
CA TRP A 330 -41.06 -0.05 5.26
C TRP A 330 -39.82 0.11 4.38
#